data_AF-A0A2M6X4P5-F1
#
_entry.id   AF-A0A2M6X4P5-F1
#
_cell.length_a   1.000
_cell.length_b   1.000
_cell.length_c   1.000
_cell.angle_alpha   90.00
_cell.angle_beta   90.00
_cell.angle_gamma   90.00
#
_symmetry.space_group_name_H-M   'P 1'
#
loop_
_entity.id
_entity.type
_entity.pdbx_description
1 polymer ?
#
loop_
_entity_poly.entity_id
_entity_poly.type
_entity_poly.pdbx_seq_one_letter_code
_entity_poly.pdbx_strand_id
1 'polypeptide(L)'
;MESSSRSDQKGQLIEKIIEFVERSNGLDGQNTPGDQFEIVQKLDGKRLVFHPTEVDLIYHRKDSEERPFVQVNFTSGVKILLTEDFIGFKPVPMLGLDQEQLPKVVTTPDLISVFEAFEEAFYQEGSESAEVQTLRKVFFSIICGGEAVGFDLECEKNWVQTLPKAPVSA
;
A
#
# COMPACT_ATOMS: atom_id res chain seq x y z
N MET A 1 22.06 -9.57 30.25
CA MET A 1 22.59 -10.44 29.18
C MET A 1 21.48 -10.88 28.20
N GLU A 2 20.35 -10.18 28.08
CA GLU A 2 19.24 -10.55 27.17
C GLU A 2 19.23 -9.76 25.84
N SER A 3 20.11 -8.77 25.67
CA SER A 3 20.07 -7.87 24.52
C SER A 3 20.69 -8.45 23.24
N SER A 4 21.48 -9.53 23.33
CA SER A 4 22.10 -10.14 22.12
C SER A 4 21.12 -11.01 21.34
N SER A 5 20.20 -11.75 21.99
CA SER A 5 19.36 -12.73 21.28
C SER A 5 18.23 -12.11 20.45
N ARG A 6 17.72 -10.94 20.85
CA ARG A 6 16.63 -10.25 20.12
C ARG A 6 17.12 -9.54 18.87
N SER A 7 18.34 -9.02 18.90
CA SER A 7 18.98 -8.38 17.74
C SER A 7 19.23 -9.39 16.62
N ASP A 8 19.70 -10.60 17.00
CA ASP A 8 19.91 -11.69 16.06
C ASP A 8 18.60 -12.18 15.43
N GLN A 9 17.51 -12.23 16.20
CA GLN A 9 16.19 -12.60 15.70
C GLN A 9 15.62 -11.58 14.70
N LYS A 10 15.82 -10.28 14.93
CA LYS A 10 15.39 -9.23 13.99
C LYS A 10 16.21 -9.25 12.69
N GLY A 11 17.52 -9.50 12.78
CA GLY A 11 18.36 -9.71 11.60
C GLY A 11 17.82 -10.83 10.71
N GLN A 12 17.46 -11.97 11.30
CA GLN A 12 16.87 -13.10 10.58
C GLN A 12 15.52 -12.78 9.92
N LEU A 13 14.73 -11.85 10.47
CA LEU A 13 13.48 -11.43 9.83
C LEU A 13 13.77 -10.62 8.58
N ILE A 14 14.70 -9.66 8.65
CA ILE A 14 15.08 -8.85 7.49
C ILE A 14 15.73 -9.70 6.40
N GLU A 15 16.59 -10.65 6.75
CA GLU A 15 17.15 -11.60 5.79
C GLU A 15 16.05 -12.33 4.99
N LYS A 16 14.96 -12.74 5.65
CA LYS A 16 13.82 -13.38 4.95
C LYS A 16 13.06 -12.44 4.02
N ILE A 17 12.96 -11.15 4.37
CA ILE A 17 12.38 -10.15 3.47
C ILE A 17 13.28 -9.99 2.24
N ILE A 18 14.58 -9.83 2.46
CA ILE A 18 15.58 -9.68 1.39
C ILE A 18 15.55 -10.91 0.47
N GLU A 19 15.62 -12.12 1.02
CA GLU A 19 15.58 -13.36 0.24
C GLU A 19 14.32 -13.48 -0.63
N PHE A 20 13.18 -13.00 -0.15
CA PHE A 20 11.94 -12.99 -0.93
C PHE A 20 11.99 -11.93 -2.03
N VAL A 21 12.40 -10.71 -1.71
CA VAL A 21 12.48 -9.59 -2.65
C VAL A 21 13.50 -9.86 -3.76
N GLU A 22 14.68 -10.41 -3.44
CA GLU A 22 15.69 -10.80 -4.43
C GLU A 22 15.23 -11.87 -5.42
N ARG A 23 14.27 -12.72 -5.01
CA ARG A 23 13.66 -13.73 -5.89
C ARG A 23 12.45 -13.22 -6.65
N SER A 24 11.91 -12.07 -6.25
CA SER A 24 10.76 -11.46 -6.90
C SER A 24 11.18 -10.80 -8.21
N ASN A 25 10.29 -10.81 -9.19
CA ASN A 25 10.55 -10.14 -10.46
C ASN A 25 10.22 -8.65 -10.39
N GLY A 26 9.18 -8.26 -9.66
CA GLY A 26 8.66 -6.90 -9.61
C GLY A 26 9.10 -6.04 -8.43
N LEU A 27 9.84 -6.57 -7.45
CA LEU A 27 10.35 -5.79 -6.32
C LEU A 27 11.88 -5.71 -6.34
N ASP A 28 12.41 -4.58 -5.89
CA ASP A 28 13.84 -4.39 -5.58
C ASP A 28 14.00 -3.94 -4.13
N GLY A 29 14.91 -4.58 -3.39
CA GLY A 29 15.16 -4.30 -1.98
C GLY A 29 16.56 -3.72 -1.79
N GLN A 30 16.67 -2.64 -1.02
CA GLN A 30 17.96 -2.03 -0.70
C GLN A 30 17.99 -1.39 0.68
N ASN A 31 19.17 -1.43 1.31
CA ASN A 31 19.43 -0.67 2.53
C ASN A 31 19.66 0.80 2.17
N THR A 32 18.96 1.71 2.85
CA THR A 32 19.13 3.15 2.65
C THR A 32 19.98 3.78 3.76
N PRO A 33 20.53 4.99 3.54
CA PRO A 33 21.25 5.71 4.58
C PRO A 33 20.35 5.93 5.81
N GLY A 34 20.84 5.58 7.00
CA GLY A 34 20.07 5.71 8.24
C GLY A 34 19.48 4.40 8.79
N ASP A 35 19.98 3.24 8.33
CA ASP A 35 19.57 1.91 8.82
C ASP A 35 18.10 1.59 8.54
N GLN A 36 17.56 2.15 7.44
CA GLN A 36 16.23 1.85 6.93
C GLN A 36 16.32 0.86 5.77
N PHE A 37 15.24 0.12 5.57
CA PHE A 37 15.08 -0.77 4.43
C PHE A 37 14.03 -0.19 3.48
N GLU A 38 14.38 -0.13 2.20
CA GLU A 38 13.50 0.33 1.13
C GLU A 38 13.17 -0.85 0.20
N ILE A 39 11.88 -0.98 -0.14
CA ILE A 39 11.40 -1.86 -1.20
C ILE A 39 10.79 -0.99 -2.29
N VAL A 40 11.25 -1.15 -3.52
CA VAL A 40 10.76 -0.45 -4.70
C VAL A 40 9.97 -1.40 -5.59
N GLN A 41 8.75 -1.01 -5.96
CA GLN A 41 7.96 -1.70 -6.98
C GLN A 41 8.38 -1.23 -8.37
N LYS A 42 8.85 -2.15 -9.21
CA LYS A 42 9.34 -1.83 -10.57
C LYS A 42 8.24 -1.32 -11.50
N LEU A 43 6.99 -1.76 -11.30
CA LEU A 43 5.88 -1.40 -12.19
C LEU A 43 5.60 0.11 -12.18
N ASP A 44 5.57 0.72 -11.00
CA ASP A 44 5.13 2.11 -10.79
C ASP A 44 6.17 2.97 -10.07
N GLY A 45 7.33 2.41 -9.71
CA GLY A 45 8.40 3.09 -9.00
C GLY A 45 8.07 3.42 -7.55
N LYS A 46 6.97 2.87 -6.99
CA LYS A 46 6.55 3.16 -5.61
C LYS A 46 7.49 2.54 -4.59
N ARG A 47 7.73 3.29 -3.53
CA ARG A 47 8.75 3.00 -2.52
C ARG A 47 8.07 2.82 -1.18
N LEU A 48 8.35 1.69 -0.54
CA LEU A 48 7.98 1.43 0.83
C LEU A 48 9.25 1.49 1.69
N VAL A 49 9.26 2.38 2.68
CA VAL A 49 10.41 2.54 3.58
C VAL A 49 10.00 2.24 5.01
N PHE A 50 10.78 1.40 5.70
CA PHE A 50 10.56 1.09 7.11
C PHE A 50 11.88 0.78 7.82
N HIS A 51 11.89 0.87 9.15
CA HIS A 51 13.05 0.48 9.94
C HIS A 51 12.99 -1.02 10.26
N PRO A 52 14.10 -1.77 10.15
CA PRO A 52 14.21 -3.14 10.64
C PRO A 52 13.66 -3.39 12.05
N THR A 53 13.76 -2.39 12.93
CA THR A 53 13.26 -2.48 14.30
C THR A 53 11.74 -2.49 14.40
N GLU A 54 11.05 -2.02 13.36
CA GLU A 54 9.58 -1.99 13.28
C GLU A 54 8.98 -3.33 12.88
N VAL A 55 9.77 -4.26 12.32
CA VAL A 55 9.32 -5.59 11.95
C VAL A 55 9.14 -6.46 13.20
N ASP A 56 7.94 -7.02 13.35
CA ASP A 56 7.57 -7.91 14.47
C ASP A 56 7.62 -9.39 14.02
N LEU A 57 6.86 -9.74 12.98
CA LEU A 57 6.70 -11.12 12.53
C LEU A 57 6.55 -11.24 11.02
N ILE A 58 7.08 -12.33 10.47
CA ILE A 58 6.99 -12.66 9.05
C ILE A 58 6.34 -14.03 8.86
N TYR A 59 5.40 -14.13 7.92
CA TYR A 59 4.80 -15.38 7.49
C TYR A 59 4.96 -15.60 6.00
N HIS A 60 5.58 -16.71 5.63
CA HIS A 60 5.54 -17.21 4.25
C HIS A 60 4.24 -17.96 4.04
N ARG A 61 3.50 -17.58 3.01
CA ARG A 61 2.19 -18.15 2.68
C ARG A 61 2.08 -18.38 1.19
N LYS A 62 1.00 -19.04 0.81
CA LYS A 62 0.56 -19.17 -0.57
C LYS A 62 -0.87 -18.70 -0.67
N ASP A 63 -1.21 -18.08 -1.80
CA ASP A 63 -2.59 -17.72 -2.10
C ASP A 63 -3.39 -18.95 -2.57
N SER A 64 -4.64 -18.74 -2.98
CA SER A 64 -5.51 -19.81 -3.50
C SER A 64 -5.02 -20.43 -4.81
N GLU A 65 -4.07 -19.79 -5.49
CA GLU A 65 -3.45 -20.24 -6.74
C GLU A 65 -2.05 -20.83 -6.51
N GLU A 66 -1.70 -21.15 -5.25
CA GLU A 66 -0.39 -21.64 -4.83
C GLU A 66 0.78 -20.66 -5.07
N ARG A 67 0.50 -19.38 -5.39
CA ARG A 67 1.54 -18.37 -5.57
C ARG A 67 2.10 -17.93 -4.23
N PRO A 68 3.42 -17.92 -4.05
CA PRO A 68 4.04 -17.56 -2.78
C PRO A 68 3.90 -16.06 -2.51
N PHE A 69 3.65 -15.71 -1.25
CA PHE A 69 3.72 -14.33 -0.76
C PHE A 69 4.25 -14.29 0.67
N VAL A 70 4.77 -13.14 1.06
CA VAL A 70 5.28 -12.88 2.41
C VAL A 70 4.43 -11.83 3.10
N GLN A 71 3.83 -12.20 4.23
CA GLN A 71 3.17 -11.24 5.11
C GLN A 71 4.18 -10.71 6.13
N VAL A 72 4.41 -9.41 6.12
CA VAL A 72 5.22 -8.72 7.12
C VAL A 72 4.27 -8.00 8.08
N ASN A 73 4.47 -8.23 9.38
CA ASN A 73 3.69 -7.62 10.45
C ASN A 73 4.63 -6.66 11.20
N PHE A 74 4.17 -5.44 11.36
CA PHE A 74 4.90 -4.40 12.07
C PHE A 74 4.45 -4.32 13.52
N THR A 75 5.35 -3.83 14.38
CA THR A 75 5.11 -3.56 15.81
C THR A 75 3.98 -2.54 16.04
N SER A 76 3.67 -1.70 15.05
CA SER A 76 2.51 -0.79 15.05
C SER A 76 1.16 -1.51 14.90
N GLY A 77 1.16 -2.80 14.54
CA GLY A 77 -0.02 -3.57 14.16
C GLY A 77 -0.37 -3.50 12.67
N VAL A 78 0.34 -2.67 11.91
CA VAL A 78 0.22 -2.58 10.45
C VAL A 78 0.78 -3.85 9.79
N LYS A 79 0.24 -4.20 8.62
CA LYS A 79 0.64 -5.38 7.86
C LYS A 79 0.76 -5.04 6.39
N ILE A 80 1.77 -5.63 5.74
CA ILE A 80 1.94 -5.62 4.29
C ILE A 80 2.06 -7.05 3.77
N LEU A 81 1.81 -7.20 2.48
CA LEU A 81 1.90 -8.45 1.74
C LEU A 81 2.84 -8.25 0.56
N LEU A 82 4.03 -8.83 0.62
CA LEU A 82 4.96 -8.86 -0.49
C LEU A 82 4.59 -10.02 -1.42
N THR A 83 4.24 -9.71 -2.66
CA THR A 83 4.04 -10.70 -3.73
C THR A 83 5.21 -10.66 -4.71
N GLU A 84 5.14 -11.44 -5.78
CA GLU A 84 6.16 -11.42 -6.83
C GLU A 84 6.26 -10.06 -7.54
N ASP A 85 5.14 -9.33 -7.62
CA ASP A 85 5.02 -8.12 -8.42
C ASP A 85 4.74 -6.85 -7.59
N PHE A 86 4.02 -7.01 -6.47
CA PHE A 86 3.41 -5.88 -5.75
C PHE A 86 3.54 -6.00 -4.25
N ILE A 87 3.30 -4.87 -3.58
CA ILE A 87 3.13 -4.80 -2.14
C ILE A 87 1.65 -4.50 -1.87
N GLY A 88 0.97 -5.48 -1.29
CA GLY A 88 -0.41 -5.35 -0.83
C GLY A 88 -0.48 -4.74 0.57
N PHE A 89 -1.46 -3.88 0.80
CA PHE A 89 -1.76 -3.27 2.10
C PHE A 89 -3.26 -3.14 2.32
N LYS A 90 -3.66 -2.86 3.55
CA LYS A 90 -5.08 -2.68 3.90
C LYS A 90 -5.47 -1.21 3.76
N PRO A 91 -6.57 -0.89 3.03
CA PRO A 91 -7.07 0.48 2.98
C PRO A 91 -7.66 0.91 4.34
N VAL A 92 -7.61 2.21 4.64
CA VAL A 92 -8.08 2.75 5.93
C VAL A 92 -9.60 2.97 5.89
N PRO A 93 -10.39 2.33 6.79
CA PRO A 93 -11.83 2.54 6.83
C PRO A 93 -12.21 4.02 6.95
N MET A 94 -13.07 4.50 6.05
CA MET A 94 -13.55 5.88 6.02
C MET A 94 -14.99 5.97 6.50
N LEU A 95 -15.34 7.05 7.19
CA LEU A 95 -16.71 7.26 7.67
C LEU A 95 -17.69 7.39 6.50
N GLY A 96 -18.79 6.64 6.57
CA GLY A 96 -19.81 6.63 5.51
C GLY A 96 -19.32 6.01 4.20
N LEU A 97 -18.31 5.16 4.26
CA LEU A 97 -17.98 4.19 3.22
C LEU A 97 -18.34 2.80 3.77
N ASP A 98 -19.05 2.01 2.98
CA ASP A 98 -19.38 0.64 3.34
C ASP A 98 -18.11 -0.21 3.34
N GLN A 99 -17.80 -0.83 4.48
CA GLN A 99 -16.59 -1.64 4.62
C GLN A 99 -16.64 -2.92 3.77
N GLU A 100 -17.84 -3.38 3.40
CA GLU A 100 -17.99 -4.52 2.51
C GLU A 100 -17.62 -4.18 1.06
N GLN A 101 -17.64 -2.89 0.70
CA GLN A 101 -17.25 -2.40 -0.63
C GLN A 101 -15.75 -2.16 -0.77
N LEU A 102 -15.00 -2.14 0.35
CA LEU A 102 -13.56 -2.02 0.32
C LEU A 102 -12.90 -3.39 0.13
N PRO A 103 -11.98 -3.53 -0.85
CA PRO A 103 -11.13 -4.71 -0.91
C PRO A 103 -10.36 -4.87 0.41
N LYS A 104 -10.22 -6.12 0.86
CA LYS A 104 -9.49 -6.43 2.11
C LYS A 104 -8.00 -6.08 2.01
N VAL A 105 -7.47 -6.13 0.80
CA VAL A 105 -6.09 -5.84 0.43
C VAL A 105 -6.15 -5.13 -0.92
N VAL A 106 -5.35 -4.07 -1.06
CA VAL A 106 -5.15 -3.28 -2.27
C VAL A 106 -3.65 -3.09 -2.50
N THR A 107 -3.29 -2.63 -3.68
CA THR A 107 -1.95 -2.35 -4.17
C THR A 107 -1.90 -0.92 -4.73
N THR A 108 -0.70 -0.39 -4.96
CA THR A 108 -0.55 0.95 -5.55
C THR A 108 -1.16 1.09 -6.96
N PRO A 109 -1.13 0.09 -7.87
CA PRO A 109 -1.87 0.16 -9.14
C PRO A 109 -3.39 0.34 -8.99
N ASP A 110 -4.00 -0.16 -7.90
CA ASP A 110 -5.44 0.00 -7.68
C ASP A 110 -5.84 1.47 -7.54
N LEU A 111 -4.90 2.36 -7.15
CA LEU A 111 -5.15 3.81 -7.12
C LEU A 111 -5.47 4.37 -8.50
N ILE A 112 -4.80 3.88 -9.55
CA ILE A 112 -5.01 4.33 -10.92
C ILE A 112 -6.42 3.93 -11.36
N SER A 113 -6.79 2.66 -11.20
CA SER A 113 -8.11 2.17 -11.59
C SER A 113 -9.25 2.86 -10.83
N VAL A 114 -9.08 3.11 -9.53
CA VAL A 114 -10.08 3.86 -8.75
C VAL A 114 -10.15 5.33 -9.19
N PHE A 115 -9.01 5.94 -9.51
CA PHE A 115 -8.98 7.32 -9.99
C PHE A 115 -9.62 7.48 -11.36
N GLU A 116 -9.36 6.56 -12.31
CA GLU A 116 -10.00 6.54 -13.62
C GLU A 116 -11.53 6.41 -13.50
N ALA A 117 -12.01 5.50 -12.67
CA ALA A 117 -13.45 5.36 -12.40
C ALA A 117 -14.03 6.61 -11.75
N PHE A 118 -13.30 7.22 -10.80
CA PHE A 118 -13.70 8.47 -10.16
C PHE A 118 -13.80 9.63 -11.16
N GLU A 119 -12.83 9.76 -12.05
CA GLU A 119 -12.80 10.80 -13.09
C GLU A 119 -13.95 10.61 -14.09
N GLU A 120 -14.20 9.37 -14.53
CA GLU A 120 -15.32 9.05 -15.41
C GLU A 120 -16.67 9.42 -14.78
N ALA A 121 -16.92 8.99 -13.54
CA ALA A 121 -18.16 9.32 -12.81
C ALA A 121 -18.28 10.84 -12.58
N PHE A 122 -17.17 11.53 -12.32
CA PHE A 122 -17.15 12.98 -12.12
C PHE A 122 -17.64 13.74 -13.36
N TYR A 123 -17.23 13.33 -14.56
CA TYR A 123 -17.64 13.96 -15.81
C TYR A 123 -19.05 13.54 -16.26
N GLN A 124 -19.50 12.33 -15.93
CA GLN A 124 -20.82 11.84 -16.33
C GLN A 124 -21.95 12.31 -15.40
N GLU A 125 -21.73 12.29 -14.10
CA GLU A 125 -22.78 12.51 -13.09
C GLU A 125 -22.62 13.81 -12.29
N GLY A 126 -21.44 14.43 -12.35
CA GLY A 126 -21.12 15.65 -11.62
C GLY A 126 -20.65 15.40 -10.18
N SER A 127 -20.03 16.42 -9.59
CA SER A 127 -19.30 16.31 -8.31
C SER A 127 -20.14 15.91 -7.09
N GLU A 128 -21.46 16.08 -7.16
CA GLU A 128 -22.38 15.82 -6.05
C GLU A 128 -23.00 14.42 -6.10
N SER A 129 -22.73 13.63 -7.14
CA SER A 129 -23.26 12.28 -7.25
C SER A 129 -22.77 11.38 -6.11
N ALA A 130 -23.64 10.48 -5.65
CA ALA A 130 -23.30 9.54 -4.59
C ALA A 130 -22.15 8.61 -4.98
N GLU A 131 -22.05 8.26 -6.26
CA GLU A 131 -20.96 7.45 -6.81
C GLU A 131 -19.63 8.20 -6.73
N VAL A 132 -19.59 9.46 -7.18
CA VAL A 132 -18.38 10.31 -7.09
C VAL A 132 -17.92 10.48 -5.65
N GLN A 133 -18.84 10.69 -4.71
CA GLN A 133 -18.50 10.78 -3.29
C GLN A 133 -17.97 9.45 -2.72
N THR A 134 -18.48 8.32 -3.20
CA THR A 134 -18.04 6.98 -2.79
C THR A 134 -16.65 6.69 -3.34
N LEU A 135 -16.42 6.87 -4.63
CA LEU A 135 -15.13 6.67 -5.28
C LEU A 135 -14.05 7.57 -4.70
N ARG A 136 -14.38 8.84 -4.39
CA ARG A 136 -13.48 9.74 -3.66
C ARG A 136 -13.07 9.18 -2.30
N LYS A 137 -14.01 8.63 -1.53
CA LYS A 137 -13.70 8.01 -0.22
C LYS A 137 -12.86 6.74 -0.38
N VAL A 138 -13.13 5.92 -1.39
CA VAL A 138 -12.31 4.73 -1.70
C VAL A 138 -10.89 5.15 -2.04
N PHE A 139 -10.72 6.16 -2.91
CA PHE A 139 -9.42 6.70 -3.27
C PHE A 139 -8.63 7.14 -2.04
N PHE A 140 -9.20 8.01 -1.18
CA PHE A 140 -8.52 8.45 0.04
C PHE A 140 -8.30 7.33 1.07
N SER A 141 -9.19 6.36 1.13
CA SER A 141 -9.03 5.15 1.96
C SER A 141 -7.77 4.37 1.57
N ILE A 142 -7.53 4.20 0.27
CA ILE A 142 -6.32 3.56 -0.26
C ILE A 142 -5.08 4.43 0.01
N ILE A 143 -5.13 5.74 -0.27
CA ILE A 143 -4.01 6.67 0.01
C ILE A 143 -3.60 6.60 1.48
N CYS A 144 -4.54 6.76 2.41
CA CYS A 144 -4.25 6.71 3.83
C CYS A 144 -3.72 5.34 4.28
N GLY A 145 -4.19 4.25 3.66
CA GLY A 145 -3.66 2.90 3.91
C GLY A 145 -2.21 2.76 3.45
N GLY A 146 -1.90 3.28 2.26
CA GLY A 146 -0.56 3.24 1.71
C GLY A 146 0.43 4.08 2.52
N GLU A 147 0.05 5.31 2.86
CA GLU A 147 0.85 6.20 3.72
C GLU A 147 1.08 5.57 5.10
N ALA A 148 0.06 4.92 5.69
CA ALA A 148 0.18 4.26 6.99
C ALA A 148 1.14 3.06 7.00
N VAL A 149 1.41 2.45 5.84
CA VAL A 149 2.40 1.36 5.73
C VAL A 149 3.79 1.85 5.33
N GLY A 150 3.93 3.12 4.93
CA GLY A 150 5.21 3.74 4.58
C GLY A 150 5.40 4.05 3.09
N PHE A 151 4.34 4.06 2.28
CA PHE A 151 4.41 4.57 0.91
C PHE A 151 4.42 6.10 0.85
N ASP A 152 5.21 6.63 -0.07
CA ASP A 152 5.08 8.01 -0.52
C ASP A 152 4.02 8.12 -1.64
N LEU A 153 2.86 8.67 -1.27
CA LEU A 153 1.69 8.87 -2.14
C LEU A 153 1.29 10.36 -2.25
N GLU A 154 2.22 11.27 -1.95
CA GLU A 154 1.96 12.72 -1.97
C GLU A 154 1.51 13.18 -3.37
N CYS A 155 2.09 12.59 -4.43
CA CYS A 155 1.69 12.87 -5.82
C CYS A 155 0.23 12.47 -6.08
N GLU A 156 -0.16 11.26 -5.71
CA GLU A 156 -1.49 10.70 -5.95
C GLU A 156 -2.57 11.46 -5.19
N LYS A 157 -2.26 11.84 -3.95
CA LYS A 157 -3.14 12.66 -3.10
C LYS A 157 -3.54 13.98 -3.77
N ASN A 158 -2.70 14.50 -4.67
CA ASN A 158 -2.97 15.72 -5.41
C ASN A 158 -3.80 15.51 -6.69
N TRP A 159 -4.00 14.28 -7.19
CA TRP A 159 -4.79 14.01 -8.39
C TRP A 159 -6.25 14.47 -8.26
N VAL A 160 -6.86 14.30 -7.08
CA VAL A 160 -8.24 14.76 -6.84
C VAL A 160 -8.33 16.30 -6.87
N GLN A 161 -7.24 17.00 -6.57
CA GLN A 161 -7.21 18.47 -6.57
C GLN A 161 -7.08 19.06 -7.96
N THR A 162 -6.60 18.28 -8.94
CA THR A 162 -6.44 18.74 -10.33
C THR A 162 -7.73 18.68 -11.13
N LEU A 163 -8.78 18.02 -10.61
CA LEU A 163 -10.07 18.02 -11.29
C LEU A 163 -10.67 19.43 -11.32
N PRO A 164 -11.14 19.89 -12.49
CA PRO A 164 -11.78 21.20 -12.60
C PRO A 164 -13.00 21.24 -11.68
N LYS A 165 -13.24 22.40 -11.05
CA LYS A 165 -14.52 22.62 -10.37
C LYS A 165 -15.61 22.40 -11.42
N ALA A 166 -16.57 21.52 -11.12
CA ALA A 166 -17.64 21.17 -12.05
C ALA A 166 -18.19 22.44 -12.71
N PRO A 167 -18.41 22.45 -14.04
CA PRO A 167 -19.01 23.60 -14.69
C PRO A 167 -20.33 23.88 -14.00
N VAL A 168 -20.47 25.08 -13.43
CA VAL A 168 -21.74 25.55 -12.90
C VAL A 168 -22.69 25.50 -14.10
N SER A 169 -23.68 24.61 -14.04
CA SER A 169 -24.74 24.57 -15.03
C SER A 169 -25.40 25.95 -15.00
N ALA A 170 -25.19 26.74 -16.06
CA ALA A 170 -25.78 28.07 -16.24
C ALA A 170 -27.24 27.97 -16.67
#